data_AF-A0A2G9S962-F1
#
_entry.id   AF-A0A2G9S962-F1
#
_cell.length_a   1.000
_cell.length_b   1.000
_cell.length_c   1.000
_cell.angle_alpha   90.00
_cell.angle_beta   90.00
_cell.angle_gamma   90.00
#
_symmetry.space_group_name_H-M   'P 1'
#
loop_
_entity.id
_entity.type
_entity.pdbx_description
1 polymer ?
#
loop_
_entity_poly.entity_id
_entity_poly.type
_entity_poly.pdbx_seq_one_letter_code
_entity_poly.pdbx_strand_id
1 'polypeptide(L)' 'WESIQEHLGHPVEKPVVLHRSSSPNNTNPFGSTFCFGLQRMIFEVMQNNHIASVTLYGAPRASGQQKSSGLSQ' A
#
# COMPACT_ATOMS: atom_id res chain seq x y z
N TRP A 1 -0.14 -11.75 -6.34
CA TRP A 1 1.19 -11.11 -6.34
C TRP A 1 1.91 -11.35 -7.66
N GLU A 2 1.96 -12.58 -8.18
CA GLU A 2 2.67 -12.90 -9.44
C GLU A 2 2.23 -12.06 -10.64
N SER A 3 0.93 -12.01 -10.93
CA SER A 3 0.43 -11.17 -12.03
C SER A 3 0.76 -9.69 -11.83
N ILE A 4 0.84 -9.21 -10.58
CA ILE A 4 1.25 -7.81 -10.32
C ILE A 4 2.71 -7.61 -10.70
N GLN A 5 3.59 -8.56 -10.36
CA GLN A 5 5.01 -8.49 -10.70
C GLN A 5 5.25 -8.58 -12.22
N GLU A 6 4.42 -9.33 -12.94
CA GLU A 6 4.47 -9.37 -14.41
C GLU A 6 4.12 -8.03 -15.05
N HIS A 7 3.10 -7.34 -14.51
CA HIS A 7 2.60 -6.10 -15.11
C HIS A 7 3.35 -4.84 -14.64
N LEU A 8 3.80 -4.82 -13.39
CA LEU A 8 4.43 -3.64 -12.77
C LEU A 8 5.95 -3.80 -12.54
N GLY A 9 6.49 -5.00 -12.78
CA GLY A 9 7.88 -5.34 -12.52
C GLY A 9 8.11 -5.92 -11.12
N HIS A 10 9.34 -6.36 -10.89
CA HIS A 10 9.75 -6.94 -9.61
C HIS A 10 10.18 -5.85 -8.62
N PRO A 11 9.82 -5.95 -7.34
CA PRO A 11 10.40 -5.08 -6.31
C PRO A 11 11.91 -5.28 -6.28
N VAL A 12 12.64 -4.17 -6.30
CA VAL A 12 14.11 -4.18 -6.35
C VAL A 12 14.71 -4.26 -4.94
N GLU A 13 13.95 -3.81 -3.94
CA GLU A 13 14.35 -3.78 -2.54
C GLU A 13 13.93 -5.04 -1.79
N LYS A 14 14.71 -5.41 -0.77
CA LYS A 14 14.39 -6.54 0.09
C LYS A 14 13.08 -6.25 0.86
N PRO A 15 12.12 -7.19 0.88
CA PRO A 15 10.87 -6.97 1.61
C PRO A 15 11.11 -6.78 3.10
N VAL A 16 10.31 -5.90 3.69
CA VAL A 16 10.20 -5.81 5.14
C VAL A 16 9.30 -6.93 5.61
N VAL A 17 9.75 -7.68 6.61
CA VAL A 17 8.91 -8.69 7.26
C VAL A 17 8.09 -8.01 8.35
N LEU A 18 6.77 -8.07 8.20
CA LEU A 18 5.84 -7.51 9.17
C LEU A 18 5.37 -8.61 10.12
N HIS A 19 5.87 -8.58 11.34
CA HIS A 19 5.36 -9.38 12.44
C HIS A 19 4.34 -8.53 13.21
N ARG A 20 3.07 -8.58 12.82
CA ARG A 20 2.01 -8.01 13.67
C ARG A 20 1.91 -8.91 14.90
N SER A 21 2.29 -8.39 16.08
CA SER A 21 2.23 -9.14 17.34
C SER A 21 0.88 -9.81 17.52
N SER A 22 0.89 -11.06 17.99
CA SER A 22 -0.28 -11.87 18.32
C SER A 22 -0.96 -11.38 19.61
N SER A 23 -1.26 -10.07 19.69
CA SER A 23 -2.18 -9.55 20.68
C SER A 23 -3.60 -9.90 20.23
N PRO A 24 -4.52 -10.27 21.13
CA PRO A 24 -5.87 -10.73 20.79
C PRO A 24 -6.66 -9.75 19.88
N ASN A 25 -6.25 -8.48 19.81
CA ASN A 25 -6.94 -7.39 19.13
C ASN A 25 -6.18 -6.86 17.89
N ASN A 26 -4.97 -7.35 17.62
CA ASN A 26 -4.09 -6.90 16.53
C ASN A 26 -3.45 -8.09 15.78
N THR A 27 -3.99 -9.29 15.98
CA THR A 27 -3.50 -10.50 15.33
C THR A 27 -3.92 -10.48 13.87
N ASN A 28 -2.92 -10.46 12.98
CA ASN A 28 -3.15 -10.75 11.57
C ASN A 28 -3.62 -12.21 11.45
N PRO A 29 -4.83 -12.51 10.94
CA PRO A 29 -5.30 -13.88 10.80
C PRO A 29 -4.43 -14.72 9.85
N PHE A 30 -3.56 -14.09 9.07
CA PHE A 30 -2.67 -14.72 8.10
C PHE A 30 -1.23 -14.93 8.61
N GLY A 31 -0.92 -14.53 9.86
CA GLY A 31 0.43 -14.59 10.41
C GLY A 31 1.35 -13.49 9.89
N SER A 32 2.63 -13.80 9.70
CA SER A 32 3.63 -12.82 9.24
C SER A 32 3.53 -12.58 7.74
N THR A 33 3.60 -11.32 7.33
CA THR A 33 3.46 -10.88 5.93
C THR A 33 4.75 -10.18 5.47
N PHE A 34 4.88 -10.02 4.15
CA PHE A 34 5.99 -9.34 3.49
C PHE A 34 5.50 -8.05 2.86
N CYS A 35 6.11 -6.92 3.21
CA CYS A 35 5.81 -5.64 2.61
C CYS A 35 6.81 -5.32 1.51
N PHE A 36 6.32 -5.18 0.28
CA PHE A 36 7.09 -4.81 -0.90
C PHE A 36 6.73 -3.40 -1.35
N GLY A 37 7.73 -2.53 -1.47
CA GLY A 37 7.58 -1.23 -2.11
C GLY A 37 7.65 -1.37 -3.63
N LEU A 38 6.67 -0.81 -4.34
CA LEU A 38 6.71 -0.73 -5.80
C LEU A 38 6.01 0.55 -6.28
N GLN A 39 6.76 1.39 -6.98
CA GLN A 39 6.33 2.70 -7.47
C GLN A 39 5.78 3.61 -6.34
N ARG A 40 4.46 3.73 -6.22
CA ARG A 40 3.71 4.54 -5.24
C ARG A 40 2.77 3.69 -4.39
N MET A 41 3.14 2.43 -4.25
CA MET A 41 2.32 1.40 -3.62
C MET A 41 3.19 0.59 -2.66
N ILE A 42 2.58 0.13 -1.58
CA ILE A 42 3.14 -0.90 -0.71
C ILE A 42 2.20 -2.09 -0.77
N PHE A 43 2.73 -3.24 -1.16
CA PHE A 43 2.00 -4.50 -1.19
C PHE A 43 2.36 -5.32 0.04
N GLU A 44 1.37 -5.65 0.88
CA GLU A 44 1.51 -6.61 1.97
C GLU A 44 1.07 -7.98 1.46
N VAL A 45 2.02 -8.90 1.33
CA VAL A 45 1.84 -10.23 0.73
C VAL A 45 1.97 -11.31 1.80
N MET A 46 1.05 -12.26 1.78
CA MET A 46 1.05 -13.43 2.66
C MET A 46 2.06 -14.49 2.20
N GLN A 47 2.38 -15.45 3.06
CA GLN A 47 3.29 -16.57 2.72
C GLN A 47 2.80 -17.45 1.56
N ASN A 48 1.48 -17.50 1.33
CA ASN A 48 0.86 -18.22 0.20
C ASN A 48 0.75 -17.37 -1.08
N ASN A 49 1.44 -16.24 -1.15
CA ASN A 49 1.51 -15.36 -2.31
C ASN A 49 0.22 -14.56 -2.64
N HIS A 50 -0.80 -14.66 -1.78
CA HIS A 50 -1.97 -13.79 -1.85
C HIS A 50 -1.67 -12.41 -1.24
N ILE A 51 -2.32 -11.38 -1.78
CA ILE A 51 -2.18 -10.02 -1.28
C ILE A 51 -3.14 -9.85 -0.10
N ALA A 52 -2.61 -9.49 1.07
CA ALA A 52 -3.40 -9.15 2.25
C ALA A 52 -3.90 -7.70 2.19
N SER A 53 -3.03 -6.77 1.81
CA SER A 53 -3.38 -5.35 1.68
C SER A 53 -2.53 -4.61 0.64
N VAL A 54 -3.04 -3.48 0.15
CA VAL A 54 -2.31 -2.54 -0.70
C VAL A 54 -2.48 -1.14 -0.14
N THR A 55 -1.37 -0.46 0.13
CA THR A 55 -1.36 0.96 0.53
C THR A 55 -0.93 1.80 -0.65
N LEU A 56 -1.77 2.75 -1.06
CA LEU A 56 -1.46 3.71 -2.13
C LEU A 56 -1.09 5.05 -1.51
N TYR A 57 0.02 5.64 -1.94
CA TYR A 57 0.42 6.98 -1.51
C TYR A 57 0.65 7.89 -2.72
N GLY A 58 -0.02 9.05 -2.71
CA GLY A 58 0.07 10.05 -3.77
C GLY A 58 0.90 11.26 -3.35
N ALA A 59 1.19 12.15 -4.30
CA ALA A 59 1.67 13.47 -3.97
C ALA A 59 0.67 14.16 -3.01
N PRO A 60 1.13 14.99 -2.06
CA PRO A 60 0.24 15.85 -1.30
C PRO A 60 -0.71 16.56 -2.27
N ARG A 61 -2.01 16.63 -1.96
CA ARG A 61 -2.94 17.44 -2.76
C ARG A 61 -2.31 18.82 -2.90
N ALA A 62 -2.09 19.27 -4.14
CA ALA A 62 -1.75 20.66 -4.39
C ALA A 62 -2.85 21.50 -3.72
N SER A 63 -2.50 22.25 -2.68
CA SER A 63 -3.38 23.12 -1.92
C SER A 63 -3.76 24.35 -2.75
N GLY A 64 -4.45 24.13 -3.87
CA GLY A 64 -4.60 25.14 -4.92
C GLY A 64 -5.82 24.95 -5.81
N GLN A 65 -6.99 24.68 -5.23
CA GLN A 65 -8.26 25.03 -5.87
C GLN A 65 -9.15 25.73 -4.84
N GLN A 66 -8.81 26.98 -4.57
CA GLN A 66 -9.73 27.94 -3.98
C GLN A 66 -10.86 28.13 -5.00
N LYS A 67 -12.08 27.67 -4.69
CA LYS A 67 -13.27 27.95 -5.49
C LYS A 67 -13.50 29.47 -5.49
N SER A 68 -13.09 30.16 -6.54
CA SER A 68 -13.68 31.44 -6.91
C SER A 68 -14.95 31.16 -7.72
N SER A 69 -16.02 30.71 -7.06
CA SER A 69 -17.36 30.82 -7.64
C SER A 69 -17.82 32.26 -7.39
N GLY A 70 -17.85 33.04 -8.47
CA GLY A 70 -18.19 34.45 -8.46
C GLY A 70 -19.56 34.74 -7.85
N LEU A 71 -19.59 35.79 -7.05
CA LEU A 71 -20.77 36.61 -6.83
C LEU A 71 -20.41 38.01 -7.35
N SER A 72 -20.74 38.21 -8.63
CA SER A 72 -20.79 39.53 -9.24
C SER A 72 -22.17 39.68 -9.87
N GLN A 73 -22.91 40.64 -9.32
CA GLN A 73 -24.23 41.18 -9.70
C GLN A 73 -25.46 40.46 -9.18
#